data_AF-A0A4R5B9U8-F1
#
_entry.id   AF-A0A4R5B9U8-F1
#
_cell.length_a   1.000
_cell.length_b   1.000
_cell.length_c   1.000
_cell.angle_alpha   90.00
_cell.angle_beta   90.00
_cell.angle_gamma   90.00
#
_symmetry.space_group_name_H-M   'P 1'
#
loop_
_entity.id
_entity.type
_entity.pdbx_description
1 polymer ?
#
loop_
_entity_poly.entity_id
_entity_poly.type
_entity_poly.pdbx_seq_one_letter_code
_entity_poly.pdbx_strand_id
1 'polypeptide(L)'
;MAQTAPPTARRGEAGASRIRRRVLTAPPVWRELLLVVLFYTGYTLTRVVLVQDGTGPAFAHADEILRVERFLGLDVELDLNQTLLAVPWLARTANVFYATMHFIVTLGIVVWLYRYRPQHYRWLRTSIMIATGVALIGFWLYPLAPPRFLHSEGFVDPVTALHSLGLYASDASGSLTNQYAAMPSMHAGWSLWCGLILVKLASQRWAKVVGVLYPATTVFVILSTANHYVLDAVAGMALISGALWVSWILYMRCPAPILIARARVTHRLAQRLAQRSGRSTGGSGAGSAAAGGAGRS
;
A
#
# COMPACT_ATOMS: atom_id res chain seq x y z
N MET A 1 -52.58 -1.50 -25.36
CA MET A 1 -51.61 -0.48 -25.80
C MET A 1 -50.39 -0.53 -24.88
N ALA A 2 -49.31 -1.20 -25.29
CA ALA A 2 -48.07 -1.24 -24.52
C ALA A 2 -47.26 0.02 -24.83
N GLN A 3 -47.15 0.94 -23.86
CA GLN A 3 -46.31 2.13 -23.99
C GLN A 3 -44.84 1.70 -23.97
N THR A 4 -44.21 1.71 -25.14
CA THR A 4 -42.76 1.56 -25.30
C THR A 4 -42.08 2.83 -24.77
N ALA A 5 -41.40 2.70 -23.64
CA ALA A 5 -40.60 3.78 -23.06
C ALA A 5 -39.64 4.40 -24.12
N PRO A 6 -39.45 5.73 -24.11
CA PRO A 6 -38.69 6.43 -25.14
C PRO A 6 -37.22 5.93 -25.23
N PRO A 7 -36.63 5.92 -26.44
CA PRO A 7 -35.29 5.33 -26.69
C PRO A 7 -34.16 5.98 -25.89
N THR A 8 -34.35 7.21 -25.41
CA THR A 8 -33.40 7.95 -24.56
C THR A 8 -33.33 7.40 -23.13
N ALA A 9 -34.46 6.94 -22.56
CA ALA A 9 -34.51 6.36 -21.23
C ALA A 9 -33.77 5.01 -21.16
N ARG A 10 -33.95 4.13 -22.16
CA ARG A 10 -33.23 2.85 -22.26
C ARG A 10 -31.72 3.02 -22.40
N ARG A 11 -31.25 4.08 -23.09
CA ARG A 11 -29.81 4.37 -23.26
C ARG A 11 -29.18 4.87 -21.96
N GLY A 12 -29.90 5.67 -21.18
CA GLY A 12 -29.49 6.13 -19.85
C GLY A 12 -29.36 4.98 -18.83
N GLU A 13 -30.33 4.07 -18.82
CA GLU A 13 -30.31 2.87 -17.96
C GLU A 13 -29.24 1.85 -18.37
N ALA A 14 -29.01 1.65 -19.67
CA ALA A 14 -27.92 0.81 -20.19
C ALA A 14 -26.53 1.39 -19.86
N GLY A 15 -26.38 2.72 -19.91
CA GLY A 15 -25.16 3.42 -19.50
C GLY A 15 -24.92 3.34 -18.00
N ALA A 16 -25.94 3.61 -17.19
CA ALA A 16 -25.88 3.52 -15.73
C ALA A 16 -25.59 2.08 -15.26
N SER A 17 -26.21 1.06 -15.88
CA SER A 17 -25.96 -0.35 -15.56
C SER A 17 -24.57 -0.84 -15.99
N ARG A 18 -24.03 -0.37 -17.12
CA ARG A 18 -22.62 -0.63 -17.51
C ARG A 18 -21.62 0.03 -16.56
N ILE A 19 -21.87 1.27 -16.15
CA ILE A 19 -21.04 1.98 -15.16
C ILE A 19 -21.09 1.25 -13.82
N ARG A 20 -22.30 0.84 -13.38
CA ARG A 20 -22.49 0.05 -12.15
C ARG A 20 -21.76 -1.30 -12.23
N ARG A 21 -21.86 -2.04 -13.35
CA ARG A 21 -21.09 -3.28 -13.56
C ARG A 21 -19.57 -3.06 -13.54
N ARG A 22 -19.05 -1.99 -14.17
CA ARG A 22 -17.61 -1.66 -14.15
C ARG A 22 -17.07 -1.28 -12.77
N VAL A 23 -17.93 -0.74 -11.89
CA VAL A 23 -17.56 -0.45 -10.50
C VAL A 23 -17.56 -1.74 -9.65
N LEU A 24 -18.37 -2.74 -10.03
CA LEU A 24 -18.51 -4.01 -9.32
C LEU A 24 -17.49 -5.08 -9.75
N THR A 25 -16.80 -4.92 -10.88
CA THR A 25 -15.76 -5.86 -11.34
C THR A 25 -14.35 -5.41 -10.95
N ALA A 26 -13.50 -6.38 -10.61
CA ALA A 26 -12.10 -6.11 -10.30
C ALA A 26 -11.36 -5.56 -11.56
N PRO A 27 -10.42 -4.62 -11.38
CA PRO A 27 -9.60 -4.12 -12.48
C PRO A 27 -8.73 -5.22 -13.11
N PRO A 28 -8.29 -5.06 -14.37
CA PRO A 28 -7.41 -6.04 -15.01
C PRO A 28 -6.04 -6.10 -14.31
N VAL A 29 -5.51 -7.31 -14.14
CA VAL A 29 -4.30 -7.62 -13.34
C VAL A 29 -3.08 -6.78 -13.72
N TRP A 30 -2.89 -6.48 -15.01
CA TRP A 30 -1.75 -5.67 -15.47
C TRP A 30 -1.71 -4.27 -14.82
N ARG A 31 -2.86 -3.68 -14.47
CA ARG A 31 -2.90 -2.40 -13.75
C ARG A 31 -2.39 -2.55 -12.33
N GLU A 32 -2.73 -3.66 -11.68
CA GLU A 32 -2.26 -3.96 -10.33
C GLU A 32 -0.76 -4.23 -10.32
N LEU A 33 -0.24 -4.95 -11.33
CA LEU A 33 1.21 -5.14 -11.49
C LEU A 33 1.95 -3.81 -11.69
N LEU A 34 1.43 -2.92 -12.53
CA LEU A 34 2.03 -1.59 -12.74
C LEU A 34 2.05 -0.75 -11.45
N LEU A 35 1.00 -0.89 -10.63
CA LEU A 35 0.91 -0.23 -9.33
C LEU A 35 1.92 -0.78 -8.32
N VAL A 36 2.15 -2.10 -8.31
CA VAL A 36 3.21 -2.72 -7.51
C VAL A 36 4.57 -2.21 -7.95
N VAL A 37 4.85 -2.18 -9.26
CA VAL A 37 6.11 -1.64 -9.80
C VAL A 37 6.30 -0.18 -9.39
N LEU A 38 5.27 0.67 -9.52
CA LEU A 38 5.35 2.08 -9.12
C LEU A 38 5.71 2.25 -7.64
N PHE A 39 5.07 1.49 -6.75
CA PHE A 39 5.34 1.56 -5.32
C PHE A 39 6.70 0.99 -4.96
N TYR A 40 7.12 -0.08 -5.62
CA TYR A 40 8.45 -0.65 -5.48
C TYR A 40 9.52 0.37 -5.90
N THR A 41 9.35 1.02 -7.05
CA THR A 41 10.26 2.09 -7.50
C THR A 41 10.28 3.27 -6.52
N GLY A 42 9.12 3.73 -6.05
CA GLY A 42 9.04 4.80 -5.05
C GLY A 42 9.79 4.45 -3.76
N TYR A 43 9.62 3.22 -3.28
CA TYR A 43 10.36 2.71 -2.13
C TYR A 43 11.87 2.66 -2.38
N THR A 44 12.31 2.14 -3.53
CA THR A 44 13.74 2.13 -3.89
C THR A 44 14.32 3.55 -3.95
N LEU A 45 13.57 4.52 -4.47
CA LEU A 45 14.00 5.93 -4.52
C LEU A 45 14.16 6.54 -3.13
N THR A 46 13.22 6.30 -2.20
CA THR A 46 13.36 6.79 -0.82
C THR A 46 14.66 6.31 -0.19
N ARG A 47 15.07 5.06 -0.44
CA ARG A 47 16.33 4.52 0.06
C ARG A 47 17.55 5.26 -0.50
N VAL A 48 17.61 5.49 -1.81
CA VAL A 48 18.78 6.13 -2.44
C VAL A 48 19.01 7.53 -1.87
N VAL A 49 17.93 8.26 -1.58
CA VAL A 49 18.01 9.62 -1.02
C VAL A 49 18.39 9.59 0.46
N LEU A 50 17.76 8.73 1.28
CA LEU A 50 18.01 8.64 2.73
C LEU A 50 19.43 8.21 3.10
N VAL A 51 20.13 7.47 2.22
CA VAL A 51 21.52 7.05 2.47
C VAL A 51 22.52 8.21 2.32
N GLN A 52 22.13 9.31 1.66
CA GLN A 52 23.06 10.42 1.38
C GLN A 52 23.34 11.32 2.59
N ASP A 53 22.38 11.47 3.51
CA ASP A 53 22.46 12.44 4.62
C ASP A 53 23.08 11.87 5.92
N GLY A 54 23.54 10.61 5.90
CA GLY A 54 24.11 9.94 7.06
C GLY A 54 23.05 9.49 8.09
N THR A 55 23.49 8.71 9.10
CA THR A 55 22.59 8.05 10.06
C THR A 55 22.32 8.87 11.32
N GLY A 56 23.04 9.97 11.54
CA GLY A 56 22.97 10.80 12.75
C GLY A 56 21.57 11.31 13.12
N PRO A 57 20.80 11.91 12.17
CA PRO A 57 19.44 12.37 12.45
C PRO A 57 18.50 11.25 12.91
N ALA A 58 18.69 10.03 12.40
CA ALA A 58 17.85 8.88 12.74
C ALA A 58 18.01 8.46 14.21
N PHE A 59 19.22 8.53 14.75
CA PHE A 59 19.51 8.26 16.16
C PHE A 59 19.01 9.39 17.07
N ALA A 60 19.14 10.66 16.65
CA ALA A 60 18.61 11.78 17.43
C ALA A 60 17.08 11.69 17.59
N HIS A 61 16.36 11.36 16.51
CA HIS A 61 14.92 11.12 16.57
C HIS A 61 14.57 9.89 17.43
N ALA A 62 15.41 8.85 17.43
CA ALA A 62 15.22 7.67 18.28
C ALA A 62 15.27 8.03 19.76
N ASP A 63 16.26 8.83 20.16
CA ASP A 63 16.39 9.31 21.54
C ASP A 63 15.22 10.23 21.92
N GLU A 64 14.72 11.06 21.00
CA GLU A 64 13.54 11.90 21.22
C GLU A 64 12.28 11.08 21.47
N ILE A 65 11.99 10.10 20.60
CA ILE A 65 10.82 9.23 20.74
C ILE A 65 10.89 8.45 22.05
N LEU A 66 12.05 7.87 22.37
CA LEU A 66 12.24 7.12 23.61
C LEU A 66 12.05 7.99 24.86
N ARG A 67 12.51 9.26 24.84
CA ARG A 67 12.23 10.21 25.93
C ARG A 67 10.74 10.51 26.08
N VAL A 68 10.02 10.68 24.97
CA VAL A 68 8.57 10.92 25.01
C VAL A 68 7.83 9.69 25.55
N GLU A 69 8.19 8.49 25.12
CA GLU A 69 7.60 7.25 25.60
C GLU A 69 7.84 7.04 27.10
N ARG A 70 9.08 7.23 27.56
CA ARG A 70 9.41 7.21 28.99
C ARG A 70 8.62 8.25 29.79
N PHE A 71 8.46 9.45 29.25
CA PHE A 71 7.64 10.50 29.89
C PHE A 71 6.15 10.10 29.99
N LEU A 72 5.63 9.36 29.00
CA LEU A 72 4.27 8.83 29.00
C LEU A 72 4.11 7.54 29.81
N GLY A 73 5.19 6.97 30.34
CA GLY A 73 5.17 5.67 31.03
C GLY A 73 4.95 4.48 30.07
N LEU A 74 5.39 4.61 28.82
CA LEU A 74 5.36 3.58 27.79
C LEU A 74 6.76 2.98 27.63
N ASP A 75 7.32 2.37 28.66
CA ASP A 75 8.67 1.79 28.68
C ASP A 75 8.67 0.25 28.53
N VAL A 76 7.64 -0.28 27.87
CA VAL A 76 7.38 -1.72 27.77
C VAL A 76 8.31 -2.43 26.79
N GLU A 77 8.93 -1.73 25.84
CA GLU A 77 9.71 -2.32 24.76
C GLU A 77 10.93 -3.08 25.27
N LEU A 78 11.63 -2.53 26.27
CA LEU A 78 12.84 -3.12 26.81
C LEU A 78 12.54 -4.44 27.55
N ASP A 79 11.53 -4.43 28.42
CA ASP A 79 11.08 -5.61 29.15
C ASP A 79 10.58 -6.70 28.18
N LEU A 80 9.81 -6.31 27.16
CA LEU A 80 9.33 -7.22 26.12
C LEU A 80 10.50 -7.83 25.32
N ASN A 81 11.55 -7.06 25.05
CA ASN A 81 12.72 -7.53 24.34
C ASN A 81 13.53 -8.54 25.16
N GLN A 82 13.81 -8.22 26.42
CA GLN A 82 14.56 -9.11 27.30
C GLN A 82 13.80 -10.40 27.62
N THR A 83 12.48 -10.31 27.86
CA THR A 83 11.64 -11.50 28.09
C THR A 83 11.55 -12.40 26.85
N LEU A 84 11.46 -11.83 25.65
CA LEU A 84 11.49 -12.62 24.41
C LEU A 84 12.82 -13.36 24.23
N LEU A 85 13.93 -12.69 24.53
CA LEU A 85 15.29 -13.26 24.41
C LEU A 85 15.55 -14.40 25.39
N ALA A 86 14.86 -14.43 26.53
CA ALA A 86 14.90 -15.56 27.45
C ALA A 86 14.32 -16.86 26.85
N VAL A 87 13.58 -16.77 25.73
CA VAL A 87 12.98 -17.91 25.02
C VAL A 87 13.47 -17.97 23.56
N PRO A 88 14.66 -18.54 23.30
CA PRO A 88 15.34 -18.49 21.99
C PRO A 88 14.53 -18.98 20.78
N TRP A 89 13.67 -19.99 20.94
CA TRP A 89 12.85 -20.51 19.84
C TRP A 89 11.70 -19.55 19.49
N LEU A 90 11.14 -18.87 20.50
CA LEU A 90 10.07 -17.90 20.34
C LEU A 90 10.62 -16.63 19.68
N ALA A 91 11.79 -16.16 20.12
CA ALA A 91 12.50 -15.04 19.50
C ALA A 91 12.80 -15.28 18.01
N ARG A 92 13.31 -16.47 17.66
CA ARG A 92 13.51 -16.86 16.24
C ARG A 92 12.21 -16.87 15.44
N THR A 93 11.14 -17.38 16.04
CA THR A 93 9.82 -17.42 15.39
C THR A 93 9.24 -16.01 15.21
N ALA A 94 9.41 -15.13 16.20
CA ALA A 94 9.01 -13.73 16.14
C ALA A 94 9.74 -12.98 15.01
N ASN A 95 11.05 -13.20 14.84
CA ASN A 95 11.81 -12.63 13.73
C ASN A 95 11.30 -13.09 12.36
N VAL A 96 11.03 -14.39 12.20
CA VAL A 96 10.45 -14.94 10.96
C VAL A 96 9.07 -14.36 10.71
N PHE A 97 8.23 -14.28 11.75
CA PHE A 97 6.89 -13.69 11.66
C PHE A 97 6.98 -12.22 11.21
N TYR A 98 7.84 -11.44 11.86
CA TYR A 98 8.09 -10.03 11.54
C TYR A 98 8.39 -9.84 10.06
N ALA A 99 9.35 -10.60 9.50
CA ALA A 99 9.76 -10.38 8.12
C ALA A 99 8.79 -10.91 7.06
N THR A 100 7.99 -11.94 7.38
CA THR A 100 7.22 -12.66 6.34
C THR A 100 5.73 -12.37 6.37
N MET A 101 5.13 -12.32 7.56
CA MET A 101 3.66 -12.37 7.68
C MET A 101 3.00 -11.12 7.10
N HIS A 102 3.60 -9.95 7.28
CA HIS A 102 3.05 -8.72 6.75
C HIS A 102 2.96 -8.72 5.21
N PHE A 103 3.86 -9.42 4.50
CA PHE A 103 3.74 -9.62 3.05
C PHE A 103 2.75 -10.73 2.70
N ILE A 104 2.91 -11.92 3.30
CA ILE A 104 2.11 -13.11 2.97
C ILE A 104 0.63 -12.89 3.24
N VAL A 105 0.30 -12.39 4.43
CA VAL A 105 -1.10 -12.16 4.85
C VAL A 105 -1.71 -11.04 4.01
N THR A 106 -1.01 -9.93 3.80
CA THR A 106 -1.52 -8.82 2.99
C THR A 106 -1.80 -9.26 1.56
N LEU A 107 -0.86 -9.98 0.93
CA LEU A 107 -1.06 -10.53 -0.41
C LEU A 107 -2.24 -11.51 -0.44
N GLY A 108 -2.35 -12.39 0.55
CA GLY A 108 -3.47 -13.31 0.69
C GLY A 108 -4.82 -12.60 0.76
N ILE A 109 -4.92 -11.53 1.56
CA ILE A 109 -6.14 -10.70 1.66
C ILE A 109 -6.43 -9.97 0.35
N VAL A 110 -5.43 -9.39 -0.30
CA VAL A 110 -5.60 -8.71 -1.60
C VAL A 110 -6.11 -9.68 -2.66
N VAL A 111 -5.52 -10.88 -2.78
CA VAL A 111 -5.95 -11.93 -3.71
C VAL A 111 -7.36 -12.41 -3.37
N TRP A 112 -7.66 -12.64 -2.09
CA TRP A 112 -9.00 -13.03 -1.64
C TRP A 112 -10.06 -11.97 -1.97
N LEU A 113 -9.76 -10.70 -1.71
CA LEU A 113 -10.64 -9.59 -2.08
C LEU A 113 -10.84 -9.51 -3.60
N TYR A 114 -9.77 -9.66 -4.38
CA TYR A 114 -9.83 -9.63 -5.84
C TYR A 114 -10.75 -10.74 -6.38
N ARG A 115 -10.65 -11.95 -5.82
CA ARG A 115 -11.32 -13.13 -6.35
C ARG A 115 -12.75 -13.31 -5.84
N TYR A 116 -12.99 -12.99 -4.57
CA TYR A 116 -14.26 -13.31 -3.89
C TYR A 116 -15.05 -12.07 -3.45
N ARG A 117 -14.41 -10.90 -3.32
CA ARG A 117 -15.07 -9.65 -2.88
C ARG A 117 -14.76 -8.46 -3.81
N PRO A 118 -14.92 -8.58 -5.15
CA PRO A 118 -14.48 -7.56 -6.10
C PRO A 118 -15.13 -6.18 -5.87
N GLN A 119 -16.35 -6.16 -5.31
CA GLN A 119 -17.08 -4.95 -4.92
C GLN A 119 -16.35 -4.11 -3.85
N HIS A 120 -15.55 -4.73 -2.98
CA HIS A 120 -14.79 -4.03 -1.94
C HIS A 120 -13.31 -3.86 -2.32
N TYR A 121 -12.82 -4.58 -3.32
CA TYR A 121 -11.42 -4.58 -3.71
C TYR A 121 -10.87 -3.18 -3.95
N ARG A 122 -11.55 -2.38 -4.78
CA ARG A 122 -11.01 -1.10 -5.27
C ARG A 122 -10.72 -0.09 -4.17
N TRP A 123 -11.65 0.07 -3.22
CA TRP A 123 -11.50 1.05 -2.15
C TRP A 123 -10.54 0.54 -1.07
N LEU A 124 -10.59 -0.75 -0.71
CA LEU A 124 -9.64 -1.33 0.25
C LEU A 124 -8.20 -1.34 -0.29
N ARG A 125 -7.99 -1.70 -1.56
CA ARG A 125 -6.68 -1.57 -2.22
C ARG A 125 -6.23 -0.12 -2.29
N THR A 126 -7.15 0.84 -2.48
CA THR A 126 -6.77 2.26 -2.49
C THR A 126 -6.34 2.75 -1.11
N SER A 127 -6.97 2.29 -0.02
CA SER A 127 -6.58 2.73 1.33
C SER A 127 -5.18 2.27 1.69
N ILE A 128 -4.83 1.00 1.44
CA ILE A 128 -3.48 0.50 1.75
C ILE A 128 -2.43 1.22 0.92
N MET A 129 -2.73 1.58 -0.33
CA MET A 129 -1.81 2.31 -1.19
C MET A 129 -1.66 3.79 -0.81
N ILE A 130 -2.73 4.45 -0.35
CA ILE A 130 -2.62 5.79 0.24
C ILE A 130 -1.74 5.74 1.48
N ALA A 131 -1.99 4.79 2.39
CA ALA A 131 -1.20 4.63 3.61
C ALA A 131 0.29 4.39 3.29
N THR A 132 0.60 3.44 2.40
CA THR A 132 1.99 3.17 2.01
C THR A 132 2.63 4.38 1.35
N GLY A 133 1.92 5.12 0.48
CA GLY A 133 2.47 6.30 -0.19
C GLY A 133 2.80 7.43 0.80
N VAL A 134 1.92 7.66 1.77
CA VAL A 134 2.16 8.65 2.84
C VAL A 134 3.28 8.19 3.77
N ALA A 135 3.37 6.89 4.08
CA ALA A 135 4.45 6.36 4.89
C ALA A 135 5.82 6.51 4.21
N LEU A 136 5.92 6.32 2.90
CA LEU A 136 7.15 6.57 2.14
C LEU A 136 7.63 8.02 2.28
N ILE A 137 6.70 8.98 2.30
CA ILE A 137 7.01 10.39 2.56
C ILE A 137 7.43 10.58 4.02
N GLY A 138 6.74 9.94 4.96
CA GLY A 138 7.11 9.94 6.37
C GLY A 138 8.52 9.43 6.64
N PHE A 139 8.91 8.32 6.01
CA PHE A 139 10.26 7.75 6.12
C PHE A 139 11.34 8.71 5.61
N TRP A 140 11.01 9.52 4.61
CA TRP A 140 11.92 10.52 4.09
C TRP A 140 12.00 11.76 5.00
N LEU A 141 10.88 12.21 5.57
CA LEU A 141 10.84 13.39 6.44
C LEU A 141 11.34 13.13 7.86
N TYR A 142 11.17 11.92 8.37
CA TYR A 142 11.47 11.54 9.75
C TYR A 142 12.17 10.18 9.78
N PRO A 143 13.47 10.12 9.37
CA PRO A 143 14.26 8.90 9.55
C PRO A 143 14.34 8.61 11.04
N LEU A 144 14.07 7.36 11.43
CA LEU A 144 14.00 6.93 12.83
C LEU A 144 14.75 5.60 12.99
N ALA A 145 15.78 5.60 13.84
CA ALA A 145 16.52 4.41 14.17
C ALA A 145 15.69 3.50 15.11
N PRO A 146 15.51 2.22 14.79
CA PRO A 146 14.75 1.29 15.62
C PRO A 146 15.47 0.97 16.94
N PRO A 147 14.73 0.57 18.01
CA PRO A 147 15.30 0.35 19.34
C PRO A 147 16.47 -0.64 19.37
N ARG A 148 16.47 -1.67 18.50
CA ARG A 148 17.54 -2.67 18.39
C ARG A 148 18.94 -2.11 18.11
N PHE A 149 19.05 -0.86 17.66
CA PHE A 149 20.35 -0.19 17.47
C PHE A 149 20.81 0.61 18.70
N LEU A 150 19.92 0.86 19.67
CA LEU A 150 20.19 1.58 20.92
C LEU A 150 20.79 0.65 21.99
N HIS A 151 21.95 0.07 21.69
CA HIS A 151 22.65 -0.85 22.60
C HIS A 151 23.02 -0.20 23.95
N SER A 152 23.27 1.11 23.95
CA SER A 152 23.54 1.88 25.18
C SER A 152 22.35 1.91 26.15
N GLU A 153 21.13 1.74 25.64
CA GLU A 153 19.89 1.69 26.43
C GLU A 153 19.51 0.26 26.84
N GLY A 154 20.33 -0.74 26.49
CA GLY A 154 20.14 -2.14 26.89
C GLY A 154 19.30 -2.99 25.91
N PHE A 155 18.90 -2.44 24.77
CA PHE A 155 18.23 -3.22 23.71
C PHE A 155 19.19 -4.19 23.03
N VAL A 156 18.68 -5.38 22.72
CA VAL A 156 19.45 -6.43 22.06
C VAL A 156 18.73 -6.85 20.78
N ASP A 157 19.47 -6.82 19.67
CA ASP A 157 18.99 -7.33 18.39
C ASP A 157 18.87 -8.88 18.45
N PRO A 158 17.66 -9.45 18.40
CA PRO A 158 17.48 -10.89 18.47
C PRO A 158 18.06 -11.62 17.25
N VAL A 159 18.22 -10.95 16.10
CA VAL A 159 18.83 -11.56 14.90
C VAL A 159 20.31 -11.86 15.16
N THR A 160 21.02 -10.88 15.69
CA THR A 160 22.45 -10.96 16.02
C THR A 160 22.68 -11.87 17.23
N ALA A 161 21.86 -11.77 18.27
CA ALA A 161 22.01 -12.54 19.50
C ALA A 161 21.79 -14.06 19.33
N LEU A 162 20.94 -14.48 18.37
CA LEU A 162 20.54 -15.89 18.22
C LEU A 162 21.21 -16.62 17.07
N HIS A 163 22.19 -15.99 16.40
CA HIS A 163 22.87 -16.53 15.21
C HIS A 163 21.87 -17.18 14.24
N SER A 164 20.80 -16.46 13.92
CA SER A 164 19.66 -16.99 13.16
C SER A 164 20.07 -17.30 11.71
N LEU A 165 20.69 -18.47 11.50
CA LEU A 165 21.14 -18.97 10.21
C LEU A 165 19.95 -19.27 9.28
N GLY A 166 20.03 -18.78 8.03
CA GLY A 166 19.33 -19.41 6.90
C GLY A 166 18.45 -18.52 6.02
N LEU A 167 17.99 -17.35 6.50
CA LEU A 167 17.30 -16.34 5.68
C LEU A 167 17.77 -14.90 5.94
N TYR A 168 18.52 -14.68 7.04
CA TYR A 168 19.03 -13.37 7.48
C TYR A 168 20.55 -13.26 7.53
N ALA A 169 21.28 -14.36 7.30
CA ALA A 169 22.74 -14.33 7.22
C ALA A 169 23.27 -13.70 5.92
N SER A 170 22.42 -13.55 4.90
CA SER A 170 22.77 -12.75 3.75
C SER A 170 22.40 -11.31 4.05
N ASP A 171 23.39 -10.43 3.83
CA ASP A 171 23.25 -8.99 3.68
C ASP A 171 22.01 -8.57 2.86
N ALA A 172 21.39 -9.48 2.08
CA ALA A 172 20.15 -9.30 1.34
C ALA A 172 18.95 -8.79 2.16
N SER A 173 18.67 -9.25 3.38
CA SER A 173 17.47 -8.80 4.12
C SER A 173 17.64 -7.39 4.73
N GLY A 174 18.83 -7.13 5.28
CA GLY A 174 19.26 -5.79 5.71
C GLY A 174 19.52 -4.82 4.55
N SER A 175 19.90 -5.32 3.38
CA SER A 175 20.15 -4.52 2.16
C SER A 175 18.95 -4.43 1.23
N LEU A 176 17.81 -5.07 1.51
CA LEU A 176 16.55 -4.90 0.78
C LEU A 176 15.63 -3.88 1.46
N THR A 177 15.80 -3.63 2.77
CA THR A 177 14.92 -2.76 3.56
C THR A 177 15.57 -1.47 4.07
N ASN A 178 14.81 -0.37 4.17
CA ASN A 178 15.32 0.86 4.78
C ASN A 178 15.39 0.69 6.30
N GLN A 179 16.58 0.47 6.83
CA GLN A 179 16.79 0.12 8.24
C GLN A 179 16.44 1.25 9.24
N TYR A 180 16.33 2.49 8.76
CA TYR A 180 16.05 3.70 9.55
C TYR A 180 14.63 4.25 9.29
N ALA A 181 13.70 3.40 8.89
CA ALA A 181 12.32 3.76 8.57
C ALA A 181 11.33 3.15 9.58
N ALA A 182 11.53 3.41 10.87
CA ALA A 182 10.67 2.85 11.91
C ALA A 182 9.28 3.52 11.96
N MET A 183 9.18 4.84 11.73
CA MET A 183 7.92 5.59 11.84
C MET A 183 7.43 6.13 10.48
N PRO A 184 6.17 5.92 10.10
CA PRO A 184 5.13 5.14 10.78
C PRO A 184 5.24 3.62 10.53
N SER A 185 4.88 2.79 11.52
CA SER A 185 4.99 1.33 11.40
C SER A 185 4.01 0.73 10.39
N MET A 186 4.53 0.32 9.24
CA MET A 186 3.73 -0.35 8.21
C MET A 186 3.33 -1.76 8.61
N HIS A 187 4.07 -2.43 9.50
CA HIS A 187 3.69 -3.71 10.09
C HIS A 187 2.38 -3.57 10.88
N ALA A 188 2.32 -2.59 11.80
CA ALA A 188 1.12 -2.30 12.58
C ALA A 188 -0.05 -1.85 11.67
N GLY A 189 0.22 -0.96 10.70
CA GLY A 189 -0.78 -0.48 9.77
C GLY A 189 -1.38 -1.57 8.88
N TRP A 190 -0.56 -2.34 8.17
CA TRP A 190 -1.03 -3.40 7.26
C TRP A 190 -1.69 -4.55 8.00
N SER A 191 -1.20 -4.92 9.18
CA SER A 191 -1.82 -5.96 9.99
C SER A 191 -3.21 -5.54 10.48
N LEU A 192 -3.38 -4.29 10.91
CA LEU A 192 -4.68 -3.73 11.26
C LEU A 192 -5.63 -3.72 10.06
N TRP A 193 -5.16 -3.31 8.87
CA TRP A 193 -5.96 -3.36 7.64
C TRP A 193 -6.45 -4.78 7.33
N CYS A 194 -5.55 -5.77 7.38
CA CYS A 194 -5.90 -7.17 7.17
C CYS A 194 -6.93 -7.65 8.20
N GLY A 195 -6.70 -7.32 9.47
CA GLY A 195 -7.57 -7.68 10.58
C GLY A 195 -8.98 -7.13 10.44
N LEU A 196 -9.11 -5.82 10.19
CA LEU A 196 -10.39 -5.15 9.97
C LEU A 196 -11.16 -5.75 8.79
N ILE A 197 -10.46 -6.09 7.71
CA ILE A 197 -11.07 -6.74 6.54
C ILE A 197 -11.60 -8.12 6.91
N LEU A 198 -10.81 -8.96 7.58
CA LEU A 198 -11.25 -10.28 7.99
C LEU A 198 -12.46 -10.22 8.92
N VAL A 199 -12.39 -9.39 9.97
CA VAL A 199 -13.48 -9.22 10.94
C VAL A 199 -14.79 -8.81 10.24
N LYS A 200 -14.72 -7.87 9.29
CA LYS A 200 -15.89 -7.30 8.62
C LYS A 200 -16.43 -8.13 7.47
N LEU A 201 -15.56 -8.78 6.68
CA LEU A 201 -15.92 -9.39 5.40
C LEU A 201 -15.85 -10.91 5.41
N ALA A 202 -15.19 -11.55 6.38
CA ALA A 202 -15.19 -13.00 6.47
C ALA A 202 -16.54 -13.52 7.01
N SER A 203 -17.03 -14.62 6.43
CA SER A 203 -18.24 -15.31 6.91
C SER A 203 -17.96 -16.19 8.13
N GLN A 204 -16.76 -16.77 8.20
CA GLN A 204 -16.38 -17.75 9.21
C GLN A 204 -15.94 -17.10 10.52
N ARG A 205 -16.44 -17.60 11.65
CA ARG A 205 -16.11 -17.05 12.99
C ARG A 205 -14.61 -17.15 13.30
N TRP A 206 -13.98 -18.27 12.97
CA TRP A 206 -12.54 -18.45 13.18
C TRP A 206 -11.71 -17.40 12.43
N ALA A 207 -12.10 -17.03 11.20
CA ALA A 207 -11.39 -16.03 10.41
C ALA A 207 -11.51 -14.63 11.02
N LYS A 208 -12.62 -14.32 11.70
CA LYS A 208 -12.78 -13.06 12.44
C LYS A 208 -11.90 -13.05 13.69
N VAL A 209 -11.81 -14.17 14.41
CA VAL A 209 -10.89 -14.30 15.55
C VAL A 209 -9.44 -14.09 15.10
N VAL A 210 -9.03 -14.75 14.00
CA VAL A 210 -7.71 -14.51 13.39
C VAL A 210 -7.53 -13.05 13.01
N GLY A 211 -8.57 -12.39 12.48
CA GLY A 211 -8.53 -10.96 12.16
C GLY A 211 -8.31 -10.04 13.37
N VAL A 212 -8.75 -10.43 14.56
CA VAL A 212 -8.47 -9.68 15.80
C VAL A 212 -7.08 -10.01 16.33
N LEU A 213 -6.72 -11.29 16.35
CA LEU A 213 -5.44 -11.75 16.90
C LEU A 213 -4.25 -11.27 16.07
N TYR A 214 -4.36 -11.27 14.74
CA TYR A 214 -3.25 -10.93 13.85
C TYR A 214 -2.60 -9.56 14.14
N PRO A 215 -3.34 -8.42 14.15
CA PRO A 215 -2.73 -7.13 14.48
C PRO A 215 -2.16 -7.08 15.90
N ALA A 216 -2.82 -7.71 16.88
CA ALA A 216 -2.30 -7.79 18.25
C ALA A 216 -0.97 -8.55 18.31
N THR A 217 -0.89 -9.70 17.64
CA THR A 217 0.35 -10.49 17.51
C THR A 217 1.42 -9.69 16.76
N THR A 218 1.07 -8.98 15.69
CA THR A 218 2.03 -8.14 14.97
C THR A 218 2.62 -7.05 15.86
N VAL A 219 1.79 -6.31 16.61
CA VAL A 219 2.27 -5.28 17.55
C VAL A 219 3.18 -5.91 18.60
N PHE A 220 2.74 -7.00 19.23
CA PHE A 220 3.57 -7.69 20.22
C PHE A 220 4.93 -8.10 19.64
N VAL A 221 4.95 -8.70 18.45
CA VAL A 221 6.18 -9.15 17.79
C VAL A 221 7.10 -7.96 17.46
N ILE A 222 6.59 -6.87 16.90
CA ILE A 222 7.46 -5.75 16.50
C ILE A 222 8.09 -5.02 17.69
N LEU A 223 7.38 -4.91 18.81
CA LEU A 223 7.88 -4.31 20.04
C LEU A 223 8.89 -5.23 20.73
N SER A 224 8.54 -6.51 20.93
CA SER A 224 9.43 -7.49 21.57
C SER A 224 10.69 -7.79 20.77
N THR A 225 10.67 -7.64 19.46
CA THR A 225 11.88 -7.77 18.62
C THR A 225 12.69 -6.48 18.52
N ALA A 226 12.32 -5.43 19.27
CA ALA A 226 12.98 -4.12 19.28
C ALA A 226 13.08 -3.48 17.87
N ASN A 227 12.13 -3.80 16.99
CA ASN A 227 12.07 -3.26 15.63
C ASN A 227 11.32 -1.93 15.56
N HIS A 228 10.46 -1.65 16.54
CA HIS A 228 9.49 -0.57 16.54
C HIS A 228 9.22 -0.07 17.96
N TYR A 229 8.87 1.20 18.07
CA TYR A 229 8.41 1.89 19.29
C TYR A 229 6.87 1.83 19.40
N VAL A 230 6.29 1.94 20.59
CA VAL A 230 4.83 1.99 20.74
C VAL A 230 4.21 3.16 19.93
N LEU A 231 4.85 4.33 19.94
CA LEU A 231 4.38 5.52 19.21
C LEU A 231 4.38 5.31 17.70
N ASP A 232 5.36 4.57 17.16
CA ASP A 232 5.40 4.29 15.73
C ASP A 232 4.29 3.31 15.30
N ALA A 233 3.91 2.38 16.19
CA ALA A 233 2.83 1.43 16.00
C ALA A 233 1.49 2.18 15.99
N VAL A 234 1.30 3.10 16.95
CA VAL A 234 0.14 3.99 17.00
C VAL A 234 0.06 4.85 15.74
N ALA A 235 1.17 5.45 15.30
CA ALA A 235 1.21 6.26 14.09
C ALA A 235 0.85 5.44 12.83
N GLY A 236 1.34 4.20 12.73
CA GLY A 236 0.99 3.27 11.65
C GLY A 236 -0.50 2.91 11.63
N MET A 237 -1.08 2.64 12.80
CA MET A 237 -2.52 2.35 12.95
C MET A 237 -3.39 3.57 12.65
N ALA A 238 -2.98 4.76 13.09
CA ALA A 238 -3.68 6.00 12.78
C ALA A 238 -3.64 6.29 11.28
N LEU A 239 -2.48 6.11 10.65
CA LEU A 239 -2.30 6.33 9.22
C LEU A 239 -3.22 5.44 8.38
N ILE A 240 -3.25 4.13 8.65
CA ILE A 240 -4.09 3.22 7.88
C ILE A 240 -5.58 3.45 8.12
N SER A 241 -5.96 3.84 9.34
CA SER A 241 -7.33 4.19 9.69
C SER A 241 -7.78 5.45 8.96
N GLY A 242 -6.93 6.49 8.93
CA GLY A 242 -7.16 7.69 8.13
C GLY A 242 -7.25 7.39 6.64
N ALA A 243 -6.37 6.54 6.11
CA ALA A 243 -6.40 6.13 4.71
C ALA A 243 -7.65 5.30 4.35
N LEU A 244 -8.13 4.46 5.27
CA LEU A 244 -9.41 3.74 5.14
C LEU A 244 -10.59 4.72 5.12
N TRP A 245 -10.57 5.73 5.99
CA TRP A 245 -11.60 6.77 6.04
C TRP A 245 -11.64 7.61 4.77
N VAL A 246 -10.48 8.11 4.31
CA VAL A 246 -10.35 8.84 3.04
C VAL A 246 -10.82 7.99 1.86
N SER A 247 -10.37 6.74 1.77
CA SER A 247 -10.78 5.85 0.69
C SER A 247 -12.28 5.55 0.73
N TRP A 248 -12.85 5.36 1.92
CA TRP A 248 -14.29 5.18 2.11
C TRP A 248 -15.07 6.42 1.63
N ILE A 249 -14.61 7.63 1.94
CA ILE A 249 -15.20 8.86 1.42
C ILE A 249 -15.16 8.88 -0.12
N LEU A 250 -14.00 8.57 -0.70
CA LEU A 250 -13.76 8.61 -2.13
C LEU A 250 -14.48 7.53 -2.96
N TYR A 251 -14.95 6.44 -2.34
CA TYR A 251 -15.57 5.33 -3.07
C TYR A 251 -17.01 5.02 -2.65
N MET A 252 -17.34 5.19 -1.37
CA MET A 252 -18.65 4.83 -0.82
C MET A 252 -19.54 6.04 -0.57
N ARG A 253 -18.94 7.20 -0.23
CA ARG A 253 -19.64 8.48 -0.10
C ARG A 253 -19.49 9.37 -1.32
N CYS A 254 -18.76 8.92 -2.35
CA CYS A 254 -18.28 9.79 -3.40
C CYS A 254 -19.44 10.51 -4.11
N PRO A 255 -19.46 11.86 -4.09
CA PRO A 255 -20.51 12.65 -4.71
C PRO A 255 -20.49 12.45 -6.24
N ALA A 256 -21.67 12.33 -6.85
CA ALA A 256 -21.88 12.31 -8.30
C ALA A 256 -20.93 13.20 -9.15
N PRO A 257 -20.56 14.44 -8.75
CA PRO A 257 -19.65 15.29 -9.53
C PRO A 257 -18.24 14.72 -9.79
N ILE A 258 -17.63 13.94 -8.90
CA ILE A 258 -16.27 13.37 -9.14
C ILE A 258 -16.33 12.26 -10.19
N LEU A 259 -17.38 11.42 -10.14
CA LEU A 259 -17.64 10.39 -11.14
C LEU A 259 -17.90 11.03 -12.52
N ILE A 260 -18.67 12.13 -12.54
CA ILE A 260 -18.96 12.91 -13.74
C ILE A 260 -17.69 13.59 -14.29
N ALA A 261 -16.84 14.17 -13.45
CA ALA A 261 -15.58 14.79 -13.86
C ALA A 261 -14.63 13.75 -14.49
N ARG A 262 -14.49 12.57 -13.88
CA ARG A 262 -13.71 11.46 -14.44
C ARG A 262 -14.26 10.97 -15.78
N ALA A 263 -15.58 10.88 -15.91
CA ALA A 263 -16.25 10.53 -17.16
C ALA A 263 -16.02 11.59 -18.26
N ARG A 264 -16.06 12.89 -17.90
CA ARG A 264 -15.78 13.99 -18.84
C ARG A 264 -14.34 13.97 -19.33
N VAL A 265 -13.36 13.78 -18.44
CA VAL A 265 -11.94 13.74 -18.81
C VAL A 265 -11.63 12.55 -19.73
N THR A 266 -12.13 11.36 -19.38
CA THR A 266 -11.94 10.15 -20.21
C THR A 266 -12.62 10.28 -21.57
N HIS A 267 -13.82 10.87 -21.64
CA HIS A 267 -14.49 11.16 -22.91
C HIS A 267 -13.71 12.15 -23.77
N ARG A 268 -13.20 13.25 -23.18
CA ARG A 268 -12.38 14.24 -23.90
C ARG A 268 -11.07 13.64 -24.44
N LEU A 269 -10.41 12.79 -23.67
CA LEU A 269 -9.20 12.09 -24.11
C LEU A 269 -9.49 11.10 -25.25
N ALA A 270 -10.57 10.32 -25.15
CA ALA A 270 -10.99 9.41 -26.21
C ALA A 270 -11.33 10.15 -27.51
N GLN A 271 -12.02 11.29 -27.41
CA GLN A 271 -12.31 12.14 -28.58
C GLN A 271 -11.04 12.71 -29.21
N ARG A 272 -10.07 13.18 -28.41
CA ARG A 272 -8.79 13.69 -28.93
C ARG A 272 -7.96 12.60 -29.61
N LEU A 273 -7.95 11.39 -29.06
CA LEU A 273 -7.25 10.25 -29.67
C LEU A 273 -7.91 9.81 -30.98
N ALA A 274 -9.25 9.76 -31.03
CA ALA A 274 -10.00 9.45 -32.25
C ALA A 274 -9.77 10.51 -33.35
N GLN A 275 -9.76 11.80 -32.99
CA GLN A 275 -9.46 12.88 -33.93
C GLN A 275 -8.03 12.83 -34.47
N ARG A 276 -7.04 12.48 -33.63
CA ARG A 276 -5.65 12.27 -34.07
C ARG A 276 -5.53 11.09 -35.04
N SER A 277 -6.21 9.98 -34.76
CA SER A 277 -6.17 8.78 -35.60
C SER A 277 -6.89 8.96 -36.94
N GLY A 278 -7.97 9.76 -36.99
CA GLY A 278 -8.66 10.09 -38.24
C GLY A 278 -7.91 11.09 -39.12
N ARG A 279 -7.05 11.93 -38.53
CA ARG A 279 -6.24 12.92 -39.26
C ARG A 279 -4.97 12.31 -39.87
N SER A 280 -4.47 11.19 -39.34
CA SER A 280 -3.34 10.45 -39.94
C SER A 280 -3.75 9.58 -41.14
N THR A 281 -5.02 9.18 -41.24
CA THR A 281 -5.52 8.39 -42.38
C THR A 281 -6.00 9.24 -43.56
N GLY A 282 -6.21 10.54 -43.38
CA GLY A 282 -6.68 11.46 -44.44
C GLY A 282 -5.59 12.24 -45.18
N GLY A 283 -4.31 11.99 -44.90
CA GLY A 283 -3.20 12.86 -45.34
C GLY A 283 -2.31 12.33 -46.49
N SER A 284 -2.55 11.15 -47.04
CA SER A 284 -1.65 10.56 -48.08
C SER A 284 -2.29 10.33 -49.45
N GLY A 285 -3.36 11.06 -49.80
CA GLY A 285 -4.13 10.82 -51.02
C GLY A 285 -4.29 11.99 -52.00
N ALA A 286 -3.46 13.05 -51.92
CA ALA A 286 -3.58 14.16 -52.87
C ALA A 286 -2.21 14.77 -53.17
N GLY A 287 -1.57 14.30 -54.23
CA GLY A 287 -0.36 14.93 -54.75
C GLY A 287 0.45 14.07 -55.70
N SER A 288 -0.09 13.74 -56.88
CA SER A 288 0.69 13.61 -58.14
C SER A 288 -0.23 13.16 -59.29
N ALA A 289 -0.78 14.11 -60.04
CA ALA A 289 -1.23 13.91 -61.43
C ALA A 289 -1.64 15.25 -62.05
N ALA A 290 -0.66 16.06 -62.45
CA ALA A 290 -0.81 17.10 -63.48
C ALA A 290 0.54 17.16 -64.22
N ALA A 291 0.66 16.43 -65.33
CA ALA A 291 0.38 16.89 -66.69
C ALA A 291 1.71 17.24 -67.40
N GLY A 292 2.29 16.22 -68.02
CA GLY A 292 3.39 16.34 -68.98
C GLY A 292 3.12 15.36 -70.13
N GLY A 293 2.43 15.84 -71.16
CA GLY A 293 2.13 15.07 -72.38
C GLY A 293 2.40 15.95 -73.59
N ALA A 294 3.51 15.65 -74.26
CA ALA A 294 4.04 16.32 -75.43
C ALA A 294 3.10 16.24 -76.66
N GLY A 295 3.23 17.21 -77.55
CA GLY A 295 2.52 17.26 -78.82
C GLY A 295 3.02 16.25 -79.86
N ARG A 296 2.17 16.05 -80.88
CA ARG A 296 2.52 15.83 -82.29
C ARG A 296 1.25 15.72 -83.15
N SER A 297 1.06 16.72 -83.99
CA SER A 297 0.80 16.63 -85.44
C SER A 297 0.88 18.03 -86.01
#